data_AF-A0A662PYU1-F1
#
_entry.id   AF-A0A662PYU1-F1
#
_cell.length_a   1.000
_cell.length_b   1.000
_cell.length_c   1.000
_cell.angle_alpha   90.00
_cell.angle_beta   90.00
_cell.angle_gamma   90.00
#
_symmetry.space_group_name_H-M   'P 1'
#
loop_
_entity.id
_entity.type
_entity.pdbx_description
1 polymer ?
#
loop_
_entity_poly.entity_id
_entity_poly.type
_entity_poly.pdbx_seq_one_letter_code
_entity_poly.pdbx_strand_id
1 'polypeptide(L)' 'MCKHSRLLYLGPQKTSEGYNHYFKCLECGVVIVKLPSGRVFQIGEAKLELKALPAQSIID' A
#
# COMPACT_ATOMS: atom_id res chain seq x y z
N MET A 1 9.61 -9.98 9.64
CA MET A 1 8.57 -8.98 9.96
C MET A 1 9.15 -7.58 9.78
N CYS A 2 8.57 -6.76 8.90
CA CYS A 2 8.98 -5.36 8.73
C CYS A 2 8.43 -4.50 9.87
N LYS A 3 9.24 -3.60 10.42
CA LYS A 3 8.83 -2.70 11.52
C LYS A 3 8.13 -1.43 11.03
N HIS A 4 8.02 -1.23 9.72
CA HIS A 4 7.37 -0.08 9.09
C HIS A 4 7.85 1.28 9.65
N SER A 5 9.15 1.40 9.92
CA SER A 5 9.71 2.60 10.54
C SER A 5 9.96 3.70 9.50
N ARG A 6 10.16 3.32 8.23
CA ARG A 6 10.31 4.28 7.11
C ARG A 6 9.08 4.28 6.22
N LEU A 7 8.14 5.18 6.53
CA LEU A 7 6.92 5.39 5.77
C LEU A 7 7.01 6.67 4.93
N LEU A 8 6.64 6.56 3.65
CA LEU A 8 6.39 7.70 2.77
C LEU A 8 4.89 7.99 2.76
N TYR A 9 4.50 9.23 3.04
CA TYR A 9 3.12 9.64 2.91
C TYR A 9 2.75 9.80 1.42
N LEU A 10 1.74 9.06 0.96
CA LEU A 10 1.26 9.09 -0.42
C LEU A 10 0.15 10.11 -0.65
N GLY A 11 -0.49 10.57 0.43
CA GLY A 11 -1.55 11.58 0.36
C GLY A 11 -2.88 11.12 0.94
N PRO A 12 -3.87 12.04 0.95
CA PRO A 12 -5.21 11.75 1.42
C PRO A 12 -6.16 11.41 0.25
N GLN A 13 -7.17 10.59 0.53
CA GLN A 13 -8.34 10.40 -0.33
C GLN A 13 -9.60 10.77 0.45
N LYS A 14 -10.42 11.67 -0.10
CA LYS A 14 -11.69 12.06 0.53
C LYS A 14 -12.73 10.97 0.29
N THR A 15 -13.45 10.60 1.35
CA THR A 15 -14.60 9.69 1.36
C THR A 15 -15.78 10.37 2.05
N SER A 16 -16.95 9.72 2.04
CA SER A 16 -18.14 10.22 2.75
C SER A 16 -17.95 10.30 4.26
N GLU A 17 -17.03 9.49 4.82
CA GLU A 17 -16.76 9.40 6.26
C GLU A 17 -15.55 10.24 6.72
N GLY A 18 -14.80 10.84 5.78
CA GLY A 18 -13.62 11.65 6.10
C GLY A 18 -12.48 11.47 5.11
N TYR A 19 -11.24 11.43 5.59
CA TYR A 19 -10.06 11.23 4.75
C TYR A 19 -9.36 9.92 5.09
N ASN A 20 -9.15 9.09 4.07
CA ASN A 20 -8.24 7.96 4.12
C ASN A 20 -6.83 8.48 3.89
N HIS A 21 -5.88 8.12 4.75
CA HIS A 21 -4.47 8.49 4.61
C HIS A 21 -3.66 7.29 4.17
N TYR A 22 -2.90 7.45 3.08
CA TYR A 22 -2.10 6.38 2.49
C TYR A 22 -0.62 6.58 2.79
N PHE A 23 0.06 5.51 3.17
CA PHE A 23 1.49 5.48 3.46
C PHE A 23 2.12 4.30 2.73
N LYS A 24 3.30 4.47 2.16
CA LYS A 24 4.08 3.36 1.59
C LYS A 24 5.29 3.08 2.46
N CYS A 25 5.49 1.84 2.86
CA CYS A 25 6.74 1.46 3.49
C CYS A 25 7.85 1.39 2.44
N LEU A 26 8.91 2.16 2.68
CA LEU A 26 10.09 2.16 1.81
C LEU A 26 10.97 0.92 2.02
N GLU A 27 10.74 0.14 3.07
CA GLU A 27 11.52 -1.06 3.40
C GLU A 27 10.92 -2.33 2.76
N CYS A 28 9.62 -2.56 2.93
CA CYS A 28 8.93 -3.76 2.41
C CYS A 28 7.99 -3.49 1.23
N GLY A 29 7.76 -2.23 0.87
CA GLY A 29 6.89 -1.86 -0.26
C GLY A 29 5.39 -1.90 0.03
N VAL A 30 4.95 -2.38 1.19
CA VAL A 30 3.53 -2.44 1.57
C VAL A 30 2.92 -1.04 1.64
N VAL A 31 1.65 -0.93 1.27
CA VAL A 31 0.84 0.27 1.44
C VAL A 31 0.00 0.14 2.69
N ILE A 32 0.10 1.09 3.59
CA ILE A 32 -0.69 1.20 4.82
C ILE A 32 -1.78 2.25 4.59
N VAL A 33 -3.02 1.90 4.87
CA VAL A 33 -4.18 2.80 4.76
C VAL A 33 -4.75 3.04 6.14
N LYS A 34 -4.80 4.31 6.56
CA LYS A 34 -5.46 4.73 7.79
C LYS A 34 -6.80 5.36 7.45
N LEU A 35 -7.87 4.72 7.91
CA LEU A 35 -9.24 5.21 7.73
C LEU A 35 -9.54 6.36 8.71
N PRO A 36 -10.54 7.20 8.43
CA PRO A 36 -11.01 8.23 9.35
C PRO A 36 -11.51 7.64 10.68
N SER A 37 -12.05 6.42 10.66
CA SER A 37 -12.47 5.68 11.86
C SER A 37 -11.31 5.21 12.75
N GLY A 38 -10.05 5.47 12.37
CA GLY A 38 -8.85 5.05 13.11
C GLY A 38 -8.36 3.63 12.81
N ARG A 39 -9.12 2.85 12.02
CA ARG A 39 -8.69 1.52 11.56
C ARG A 39 -7.54 1.63 10.56
N VAL A 40 -6.64 0.64 10.60
CA VAL A 40 -5.46 0.58 9.74
C VAL A 40 -5.47 -0.72 8.96
N PHE A 41 -5.27 -0.63 7.64
CA PHE A 41 -5.17 -1.75 6.72
C PHE A 41 -3.79 -1.77 6.08
N GLN A 42 -3.30 -2.97 5.76
CA GLN A 42 -2.07 -3.17 5.01
C GLN A 42 -2.42 -3.85 3.68
N ILE A 43 -1.92 -3.29 2.59
CA ILE A 43 -2.18 -3.70 1.22
C ILE A 43 -0.83 -3.95 0.56
N GLY A 44 -0.61 -5.20 0.19
CA GLY A 44 0.65 -5.68 -0.40
C GLY A 44 1.20 -6.87 0.37
N GLU A 45 1.55 -7.92 -0.35
CA GLU A 45 2.23 -9.07 0.24
C GLU A 45 3.62 -8.64 0.70
N ALA A 46 3.97 -8.95 1.94
CA ALA A 46 5.30 -8.73 2.49
C ALA A 46 6.31 -9.59 1.74
N LYS A 47 6.82 -9.10 0.59
CA LYS A 47 7.90 -9.69 -0.21
C LYS A 47 7.88 -11.24 -0.19
N LEU A 48 6.80 -11.84 -0.68
CA LEU A 48 6.97 -13.08 -1.44
C LEU A 48 7.53 -12.64 -2.79
N GLU A 49 8.64 -13.24 -3.15
CA GLU A 49 9.55 -12.84 -4.21
C GLU A 49 8.78 -12.43 -5.48
N LEU A 50 9.04 -11.22 -6.00
CA LEU A 50 8.61 -10.86 -7.35
C LEU A 50 9.30 -11.81 -8.33
N LYS A 51 8.71 -12.98 -8.57
CA LYS A 51 8.83 -13.62 -9.88
C LYS A 51 8.07 -12.71 -10.81
N ALA A 52 8.83 -11.95 -11.61
CA ALA A 52 8.32 -11.10 -12.66
C ALA A 52 7.23 -11.86 -13.43
N LEU A 53 6.00 -11.34 -13.38
CA LEU A 53 4.95 -11.79 -14.30
C LEU A 53 5.42 -11.38 -15.69
N PRO A 54 5.54 -12.31 -16.65
CA PRO A 54 5.92 -11.95 -18.01
C PRO A 54 4.87 -11.03 -18.61
N ALA A 55 5.32 -9.90 -19.16
CA ALA A 55 4.51 -8.96 -19.90
C ALA A 55 4.15 -9.55 -21.28
N GLN A 56 3.20 -10.48 -21.29
CA GLN A 56 2.50 -11.03 -22.45
C GLN A 56 1.12 -11.43 -21.91
N SER A 57 -0.02 -10.88 -22.32
CA SER A 57 -0.40 -10.34 -23.62
C SER A 57 -1.66 -9.49 -23.47
N ILE A 58 -1.70 -8.31 -24.07
CA ILE A 58 -2.95 -7.71 -24.56
C ILE A 58 -2.60 -7.00 -25.87
N ILE A 59 -2.49 -7.79 -26.94
CA ILE A 59 -2.73 -7.35 -28.31
C ILE A 59 -3.45 -8.51 -29.00
N ASP A 60 -4.76 -8.38 -29.17
CA ASP A 60 -5.49 -8.61 -30.42
C ASP A 60 -6.82 -7.84 -30.33
#